data_AF-A0A225E1Q5-F1
#
_entry.id   AF-A0A225E1Q5-F1
#
_cell.length_a   1.000
_cell.length_b   1.000
_cell.length_c   1.000
_cell.angle_alpha   90.00
_cell.angle_beta   90.00
_cell.angle_gamma   90.00
#
_symmetry.space_group_name_H-M   'P 1'
#
loop_
_entity.id
_entity.type
_entity.pdbx_description
1 polymer ?
#
loop_
_entity_poly.entity_id
_entity_poly.type
_entity_poly.pdbx_seq_one_letter_code
_entity_poly.pdbx_strand_id
1 'polypeptide(L)'
;MLSCPLNQSPLAWQEPSHATDVSVRPRVRGGSALLGAGHSAEPAPKPTDPWAGTYIKGTLFFVGKAEQEQLTITKGADGYYLSKPFDGRKFTEVEKGVLSDGNGGFGKIVAGSATFADGSRIRILRADFCYEQFILYDERNAAAQADVQGK
;
A
#
# COMPACT_ATOMS: atom_id res chain seq x y z
N MET A 1 -23.71 18.19 -12.17
CA MET A 1 -22.77 17.17 -11.65
C MET A 1 -22.19 16.46 -12.86
N LEU A 2 -20.90 16.64 -13.13
CA LEU A 2 -20.21 16.00 -14.25
C LEU A 2 -19.83 14.58 -13.81
N SER A 3 -20.65 13.59 -14.16
CA SER A 3 -20.26 12.18 -14.02
C SER A 3 -19.14 11.89 -15.00
N CYS A 4 -17.95 11.54 -14.51
CA CYS A 4 -16.88 11.04 -15.36
C CYS A 4 -17.31 9.67 -15.92
N PRO A 5 -17.30 9.46 -17.25
CA PRO A 5 -17.44 8.12 -17.78
C PRO A 5 -16.26 7.29 -17.28
N LEU A 6 -16.55 6.25 -16.50
CA LEU A 6 -15.59 5.30 -15.98
C LEU A 6 -14.77 4.79 -17.19
N ASN A 7 -13.51 5.21 -17.31
CA ASN A 7 -12.62 4.73 -18.36
C ASN A 7 -12.31 3.25 -18.05
N GLN A 8 -13.12 2.34 -18.60
CA GLN A 8 -12.96 0.89 -18.48
C GLN A 8 -11.82 0.37 -19.36
N SER A 9 -10.66 1.04 -19.37
CA SER A 9 -9.48 0.50 -20.03
C SER A 9 -8.98 -0.70 -19.21
N PRO A 10 -9.10 -1.94 -19.72
CA PRO A 10 -8.64 -3.12 -19.01
C PRO A 10 -7.13 -3.24 -19.30
N LEU A 11 -6.32 -2.48 -18.58
CA LEU A 11 -4.95 -2.91 -18.35
C LEU A 11 -5.07 -4.14 -17.46
N ALA A 12 -5.08 -5.32 -18.10
CA ALA A 12 -5.10 -6.62 -17.47
C ALA A 12 -3.84 -6.78 -16.61
N TRP A 13 -3.91 -6.27 -15.39
CA TRP A 13 -3.00 -6.65 -14.32
C TRP A 13 -3.33 -8.09 -13.98
N GLN A 14 -2.34 -8.98 -14.14
CA GLN A 14 -2.44 -10.34 -13.64
C GLN A 14 -2.57 -10.28 -12.12
N GLU A 15 -3.74 -10.70 -11.62
CA GLU A 15 -3.91 -11.04 -10.22
C GLU A 15 -2.81 -12.03 -9.81
N PRO A 16 -2.21 -11.89 -8.62
CA PRO A 16 -1.30 -12.88 -8.10
C PRO A 16 -2.06 -14.20 -7.93
N SER A 17 -1.77 -15.14 -8.83
CA SER A 17 -2.25 -16.51 -8.81
C SER A 17 -2.08 -17.09 -7.40
N HIS A 18 -3.18 -17.57 -6.83
CA HIS A 18 -3.23 -18.19 -5.52
C HIS A 18 -2.05 -19.15 -5.32
N ALA A 19 -1.25 -18.87 -4.28
CA ALA A 19 -0.26 -19.79 -3.76
C ALA A 19 -0.94 -21.13 -3.46
N THR A 20 -0.41 -22.18 -4.07
CA THR A 20 -0.89 -23.55 -3.92
C THR A 20 -0.69 -23.95 -2.46
N ASP A 21 -1.79 -24.19 -1.75
CA ASP A 21 -1.81 -24.73 -0.40
C ASP A 21 -1.27 -26.16 -0.42
N VAL A 22 0.02 -26.32 -0.13
CA VAL A 22 0.64 -27.63 0.07
C VAL A 22 0.26 -28.10 1.47
N SER A 23 -0.87 -28.82 1.55
CA SER A 23 -1.35 -29.45 2.78
C SER A 23 -0.45 -30.63 3.17
N VAL A 24 0.59 -30.36 3.97
CA VAL A 24 1.41 -31.40 4.60
C VAL A 24 0.73 -31.84 5.90
N ARG A 25 0.23 -33.07 5.93
CA ARG A 25 -0.31 -33.69 7.16
C ARG A 25 0.84 -34.17 8.05
N PRO A 26 0.99 -33.69 9.30
CA PRO A 26 1.88 -34.32 10.26
C PRO A 26 1.23 -35.54 10.90
N ARG A 27 1.98 -36.65 10.90
CA ARG A 27 1.66 -37.92 11.54
C ARG A 27 2.15 -37.89 12.99
N VAL A 28 1.21 -37.91 13.93
CA VAL A 28 1.19 -38.67 15.20
C VAL A 28 2.50 -38.77 16.02
N ARG A 29 2.49 -38.31 17.29
CA ARG A 29 2.48 -39.14 18.54
C ARG A 29 2.70 -38.27 19.78
N GLY A 30 2.02 -38.63 20.85
CA GLY A 30 1.98 -37.87 22.11
C GLY A 30 3.27 -37.90 22.93
N GLY A 31 3.27 -37.02 23.93
CA GLY A 31 4.26 -36.95 24.99
C GLY A 31 3.93 -35.75 25.88
N SER A 32 3.33 -36.01 27.04
CA SER A 32 3.18 -35.04 28.12
C SER A 32 4.55 -34.58 28.61
N ALA A 33 4.69 -33.28 28.90
CA ALA A 33 5.05 -32.75 30.22
C ALA A 33 5.71 -31.36 30.11
N LEU A 34 5.02 -30.40 30.74
CA LEU A 34 5.53 -29.47 31.76
C LEU A 34 6.65 -28.46 31.43
N LEU A 35 6.42 -27.29 32.04
CA LEU A 35 7.33 -26.21 32.44
C LEU A 35 7.39 -25.01 31.50
N GLY A 36 6.76 -23.95 32.01
CA GLY A 36 6.68 -22.65 31.40
C GLY A 36 8.05 -22.02 31.17
N ALA A 37 8.20 -21.49 29.97
CA ALA A 37 9.00 -20.32 29.74
C ALA A 37 8.02 -19.17 29.60
N GLY A 38 7.97 -18.29 30.61
CA GLY A 38 7.34 -16.98 30.52
C GLY A 38 8.03 -16.19 29.42
N HIS A 39 7.62 -16.42 28.18
CA HIS A 39 7.92 -15.53 27.08
C HIS A 39 7.20 -14.23 27.42
N SER A 40 7.95 -13.23 27.90
CA SER A 40 7.56 -11.85 27.73
C SER A 40 7.20 -11.69 26.27
N ALA A 41 5.90 -11.74 25.99
CA ALA A 41 5.35 -11.42 24.70
C ALA A 41 5.67 -9.95 24.49
N GLU A 42 6.81 -9.69 23.85
CA GLU A 42 7.15 -8.39 23.31
C GLU A 42 5.91 -7.91 22.55
N PRO A 43 5.38 -6.71 22.87
CA PRO A 43 4.12 -6.27 22.30
C PRO A 43 4.26 -6.31 20.79
N ALA A 44 3.46 -7.16 20.16
CA ALA A 44 3.46 -7.32 18.72
C ALA A 44 3.42 -5.92 18.09
N PRO A 45 4.35 -5.61 17.16
CA PRO A 45 4.47 -4.27 16.61
C PRO A 45 3.09 -3.83 16.13
N LYS A 46 2.63 -2.68 16.67
CA LYS A 46 1.31 -2.16 16.35
C LYS A 46 1.18 -2.10 14.82
N PRO A 47 0.06 -2.58 14.25
CA PRO A 47 -0.15 -2.48 12.81
C PRO A 47 0.00 -1.03 12.38
N THR A 48 1.06 -0.74 11.62
CA THR A 48 1.22 0.56 10.98
C THR A 48 0.04 0.76 10.04
N ASP A 49 -0.64 1.90 10.13
CA ASP A 49 -1.77 2.19 9.25
C ASP A 49 -1.35 2.02 7.78
N PRO A 50 -2.08 1.20 6.99
CA PRO A 50 -1.68 0.83 5.64
C PRO A 50 -1.74 2.00 4.66
N TRP A 51 -2.35 3.12 5.04
CA TRP A 51 -2.61 4.27 4.20
C TRP A 51 -1.87 5.52 4.65
N ALA A 52 -1.88 5.81 5.96
CA ALA A 52 -1.30 7.05 6.47
C ALA A 52 0.23 7.08 6.30
N GLY A 53 0.73 8.23 5.84
CA GLY A 53 2.16 8.46 5.62
C GLY A 53 2.45 9.54 4.58
N THR A 54 3.73 9.86 4.41
CA THR A 54 4.24 10.72 3.34
C THR A 54 4.83 9.84 2.26
N TYR A 55 4.48 10.15 1.01
CA TYR A 55 4.85 9.36 -0.15
C TYR A 55 5.48 10.23 -1.22
N ILE A 56 6.40 9.64 -1.98
CA ILE A 56 6.91 10.22 -3.22
C ILE A 56 5.96 9.82 -4.34
N LYS A 57 5.44 10.80 -5.07
CA LYS A 57 4.60 10.58 -6.25
C LYS A 57 5.47 10.31 -7.47
N GLY A 58 5.32 9.14 -8.06
CA GLY A 58 5.89 8.80 -9.37
C GLY A 58 4.81 8.70 -10.44
N THR A 59 5.06 9.35 -11.57
CA THR A 59 4.19 9.24 -12.75
C THR A 59 4.46 7.91 -13.47
N LEU A 60 3.42 7.30 -14.04
CA LEU A 60 3.56 6.07 -14.82
C LEU A 60 4.09 6.29 -16.24
N PHE A 61 4.06 7.53 -16.75
CA PHE A 61 4.18 7.79 -18.20
C PHE A 61 5.20 8.86 -18.63
N PHE A 62 5.94 9.52 -17.73
CA PHE A 62 6.93 10.53 -18.14
C PHE A 62 8.38 10.05 -18.09
N VAL A 63 9.06 10.14 -19.23
CA VAL A 63 10.52 9.93 -19.43
C VAL A 63 11.29 11.26 -19.24
N GLY A 64 10.83 12.11 -18.33
CA GLY A 64 11.44 13.41 -18.02
C GLY A 64 11.91 13.48 -16.56
N LYS A 65 12.67 14.53 -16.20
CA LYS A 65 13.02 14.80 -14.79
C LYS A 65 11.73 14.98 -13.99
N ALA A 66 11.28 13.93 -13.33
CA ALA A 66 10.15 14.00 -12.41
C ALA A 66 10.57 14.90 -11.25
N GLU A 67 9.96 16.08 -11.13
CA GLU A 67 9.99 16.79 -9.84
C GLU A 67 9.42 15.82 -8.81
N GLN A 68 10.17 15.58 -7.74
CA GLN A 68 9.72 14.73 -6.63
C GLN A 68 8.59 15.45 -5.90
N GLU A 69 7.37 15.26 -6.37
CA GLU A 69 6.17 15.74 -5.70
C GLU A 69 5.88 14.83 -4.51
N GLN A 70 5.81 15.40 -3.31
CA GLN A 70 5.43 14.65 -2.11
C GLN A 70 3.91 14.73 -1.90
N LEU A 71 3.31 13.60 -1.56
CA LEU A 71 1.90 13.51 -1.19
C LEU A 71 1.77 12.88 0.19
N THR A 72 1.07 13.56 1.09
CA THR A 72 0.79 13.05 2.44
C THR A 72 -0.64 12.54 2.53
N ILE A 73 -0.82 11.34 3.09
CA ILE A 73 -2.12 10.79 3.46
C ILE A 73 -2.22 10.82 4.99
N THR A 74 -3.21 11.54 5.50
CA THR A 74 -3.46 11.67 6.94
C THR A 74 -4.76 10.97 7.30
N LYS A 75 -4.72 10.18 8.38
CA LYS A 75 -5.93 9.58 8.95
C LYS A 75 -6.67 10.61 9.81
N GLY A 76 -7.91 10.92 9.45
CA GLY A 76 -8.83 11.72 10.24
C GLY A 76 -9.83 10.85 11.02
N ALA A 77 -10.84 11.49 11.60
CA ALA A 77 -11.89 10.81 12.38
C ALA A 77 -12.84 9.97 11.50
N ASP A 78 -13.07 10.40 10.27
CA ASP A 78 -14.11 9.91 9.37
C ASP A 78 -13.57 9.46 8.00
N GLY A 79 -12.25 9.34 7.85
CA GLY A 79 -11.60 8.86 6.64
C GLY A 79 -10.13 9.28 6.54
N TYR A 80 -9.62 9.25 5.33
CA TYR A 80 -8.27 9.61 4.95
C TYR A 80 -8.29 10.86 4.07
N TYR A 81 -7.32 11.73 4.28
CA TYR A 81 -7.20 13.01 3.61
C TYR A 81 -5.86 13.10 2.93
N LEU A 82 -5.86 13.56 1.69
CA LEU A 82 -4.64 13.80 0.93
C LEU A 82 -4.22 15.26 1.08
N SER A 83 -2.92 15.52 1.06
CA SER A 83 -2.37 16.86 0.91
C SER A 83 -2.67 17.43 -0.48
N LYS A 84 -2.27 18.68 -0.70
CA LYS A 84 -2.29 19.33 -2.02
C LYS A 84 -1.66 18.43 -3.10
N PRO A 85 -2.18 18.45 -4.33
CA PRO A 85 -3.30 19.26 -4.83
C PRO A 85 -4.70 18.63 -4.59
N PHE A 86 -4.79 17.59 -3.76
CA PHE A 86 -6.03 16.82 -3.54
C PHE A 86 -6.69 17.11 -2.19
N ASP A 87 -6.34 18.24 -1.57
CA ASP A 87 -6.87 18.68 -0.29
C ASP A 87 -8.39 18.92 -0.36
N GLY A 88 -9.04 18.83 0.81
CA GLY A 88 -10.49 19.00 0.94
C GLY A 88 -11.32 17.77 0.53
N ARG A 89 -10.69 16.70 0.04
CA ARG A 89 -11.36 15.44 -0.28
C ARG A 89 -11.13 14.40 0.81
N LYS A 90 -12.17 13.59 1.03
CA LYS A 90 -12.16 12.49 1.97
C LYS A 90 -12.23 11.18 1.21
N PHE A 91 -11.37 10.25 1.59
CA PHE A 91 -11.34 8.89 1.11
C PHE A 91 -11.64 7.94 2.25
N THR A 92 -12.47 6.94 2.00
CA THR A 92 -12.78 5.88 2.98
C THR A 92 -12.39 4.54 2.40
N GLU A 93 -11.99 3.60 3.25
CA GLU A 93 -11.75 2.23 2.83
C GLU A 93 -13.10 1.59 2.50
N VAL A 94 -13.37 1.42 1.21
CA VAL A 94 -14.63 0.86 0.71
C VAL A 94 -14.54 -0.66 0.59
N GLU A 95 -13.34 -1.17 0.35
CA GLU A 95 -12.98 -2.59 0.32
C GLU A 95 -11.59 -2.73 0.92
N LYS A 96 -11.24 -3.92 1.42
CA LYS A 96 -9.93 -4.17 2.02
C LYS A 96 -8.82 -3.83 1.03
N GLY A 97 -7.98 -2.86 1.37
CA GLY A 97 -6.90 -2.41 0.48
C GLY A 97 -7.35 -1.49 -0.65
N VAL A 98 -8.54 -0.89 -0.57
CA VAL A 98 -9.04 0.12 -1.52
C VAL A 98 -9.66 1.32 -0.81
N LEU A 99 -9.04 2.49 -0.95
CA LEU A 99 -9.64 3.78 -0.60
C LEU A 99 -10.41 4.37 -1.79
N SER A 100 -11.56 4.96 -1.52
CA SER A 100 -12.37 5.69 -2.51
C SER A 100 -13.11 6.87 -1.87
N ASP A 101 -13.42 7.89 -2.67
CA ASP A 101 -14.25 9.04 -2.27
C ASP A 101 -15.77 8.73 -2.28
N GLY A 102 -16.15 7.50 -2.65
CA GLY A 102 -17.50 6.96 -2.57
C GLY A 102 -18.48 7.50 -3.61
N ASN A 103 -18.74 8.82 -3.60
CA ASN A 103 -19.91 9.43 -4.24
C ASN A 103 -19.61 10.29 -5.49
N GLY A 104 -18.37 10.34 -5.97
CA GLY A 104 -17.98 11.27 -7.04
C GLY A 104 -16.99 10.76 -8.08
N GLY A 105 -16.40 9.59 -7.86
CA GLY A 105 -15.51 8.96 -8.82
C GLY A 105 -14.19 9.72 -9.03
N PHE A 106 -13.81 10.64 -8.13
CA PHE A 106 -12.58 11.42 -8.29
C PHE A 106 -11.35 10.52 -8.40
N GLY A 107 -11.35 9.44 -7.63
CA GLY A 107 -10.35 8.43 -7.79
C GLY A 107 -10.43 7.30 -6.77
N LYS A 108 -9.56 6.32 -6.99
CA LYS A 108 -9.35 5.19 -6.09
C LYS A 108 -7.88 5.08 -5.75
N ILE A 109 -7.57 4.65 -4.54
CA ILE A 109 -6.21 4.35 -4.12
C ILE A 109 -6.17 2.90 -3.68
N VAL A 110 -5.34 2.10 -4.32
CA VAL A 110 -5.21 0.66 -4.07
C VAL A 110 -3.88 0.40 -3.37
N ALA A 111 -3.92 -0.32 -2.26
CA ALA A 111 -2.72 -0.75 -1.55
C ALA A 111 -2.02 -1.88 -2.30
N GLY A 112 -0.70 -1.77 -2.46
CA GLY A 112 0.12 -2.77 -3.11
C GLY A 112 1.50 -2.87 -2.48
N SER A 113 2.36 -3.65 -3.13
CA SER A 113 3.76 -3.76 -2.76
C SER A 113 4.63 -3.97 -3.98
N ALA A 114 5.81 -3.39 -3.98
CA ALA A 114 6.86 -3.68 -4.96
C ALA A 114 7.98 -4.46 -4.29
N THR A 115 8.55 -5.42 -5.01
CA THR A 115 9.76 -6.15 -4.60
C THR A 115 10.88 -5.75 -5.55
N PHE A 116 12.01 -5.33 -5.01
CA PHE A 116 13.18 -4.96 -5.80
C PHE A 116 14.09 -6.17 -6.05
N ALA A 117 15.09 -6.00 -6.93
CA ALA A 117 16.00 -7.08 -7.32
C ALA A 117 16.86 -7.61 -6.15
N ASP A 118 17.08 -6.80 -5.12
CA ASP A 118 17.78 -7.18 -3.87
C ASP A 118 16.87 -7.98 -2.91
N GLY A 119 15.63 -8.27 -3.29
CA GLY A 119 14.64 -8.97 -2.47
C GLY A 119 13.94 -8.08 -1.44
N SER A 120 14.30 -6.80 -1.34
CA SER A 120 13.60 -5.86 -0.48
C SER A 120 12.18 -5.63 -0.98
N ARG A 121 11.23 -5.47 -0.05
CA ARG A 121 9.81 -5.23 -0.35
C ARG A 121 9.38 -3.92 0.25
N ILE A 122 8.80 -3.06 -0.58
CA ILE A 122 8.23 -1.79 -0.15
C ILE A 122 6.73 -1.78 -0.36
N ARG A 123 6.05 -1.02 0.49
CA ARG A 123 4.65 -0.66 0.25
C ARG A 123 4.59 0.38 -0.85
N ILE A 124 3.66 0.18 -1.77
CA ILE A 124 3.28 1.18 -2.78
C ILE A 124 1.77 1.39 -2.72
N LEU A 125 1.32 2.58 -3.10
CA LEU A 125 -0.10 2.82 -3.35
C LEU A 125 -0.26 3.23 -4.81
N ARG A 126 -1.22 2.62 -5.50
CA ARG A 126 -1.60 3.05 -6.85
C ARG A 126 -2.80 3.97 -6.73
N ALA A 127 -2.69 5.18 -7.26
CA ALA A 127 -3.79 6.13 -7.34
C ALA A 127 -4.29 6.22 -8.78
N ASP A 128 -5.57 5.91 -8.98
CA ASP A 128 -6.29 6.07 -10.25
C ASP A 128 -7.31 7.19 -10.09
N PHE A 129 -6.90 8.42 -10.44
CA PHE A 129 -7.75 9.61 -10.36
C PHE A 129 -8.27 9.97 -11.75
N CYS A 130 -9.37 10.74 -11.84
CA CYS A 130 -10.04 11.05 -13.12
C CYS A 130 -9.12 11.58 -14.23
N TYR A 131 -8.08 12.32 -13.86
CA TYR A 131 -7.20 13.03 -14.79
C TYR A 131 -5.75 12.57 -14.70
N GLU A 132 -5.42 11.69 -13.76
CA GLU A 132 -4.04 11.30 -13.50
C GLU A 132 -3.98 9.91 -12.88
N GLN A 133 -3.02 9.10 -13.33
CA GLN A 133 -2.67 7.84 -12.70
C GLN A 133 -1.21 7.91 -12.24
N PHE A 134 -0.97 7.58 -10.97
CA PHE A 134 0.36 7.66 -10.38
C PHE A 134 0.56 6.60 -9.29
N ILE A 135 1.83 6.34 -8.98
CA ILE A 135 2.24 5.48 -7.89
C ILE A 135 2.80 6.34 -6.76
N LEU A 136 2.48 5.97 -5.53
CA LEU A 136 3.00 6.56 -4.30
C LEU A 136 3.96 5.58 -3.63
N TYR A 137 5.22 5.97 -3.47
CA TYR A 137 6.27 5.16 -2.83
C TYR A 137 6.46 5.62 -1.38
N ASP A 138 6.52 4.67 -0.43
CA ASP A 138 6.79 5.01 0.97
C ASP A 138 8.26 5.40 1.16
N GLU A 139 8.50 6.68 1.46
CA GLU A 139 9.85 7.25 1.59
C GLU A 139 10.66 6.60 2.73
N ARG A 140 9.98 6.10 3.77
CA ARG A 140 10.62 5.46 4.93
C ARG A 140 11.40 4.20 4.54
N ASN A 141 11.02 3.55 3.43
CA ASN A 141 11.77 2.43 2.90
C ASN A 141 12.80 2.83 1.85
N ALA A 142 12.65 3.99 1.20
CA ALA A 142 13.61 4.48 0.21
C ALA A 142 14.91 4.97 0.86
N ALA A 143 14.82 5.65 2.01
CA ALA A 143 16.00 6.13 2.75
C ALA A 143 16.87 4.98 3.30
N ALA A 144 16.24 3.86 3.69
CA ALA A 144 16.96 2.64 4.08
C ALA A 144 17.77 2.02 2.93
N GLN A 145 17.47 2.36 1.66
CA GLN A 145 18.20 1.87 0.49
C GLN A 145 19.30 2.81 0.01
N ALA A 146 19.18 4.13 0.26
CA ALA A 146 20.23 5.09 -0.09
C ALA A 146 21.53 4.88 0.72
N ASP A 147 21.41 4.40 1.97
CA ASP A 147 22.57 4.12 2.83
C ASP A 147 23.36 2.87 2.41
N VAL A 148 22.75 1.95 1.65
CA VAL A 148 23.40 0.69 1.22
C VAL A 148 24.27 0.88 -0.03
N GLN A 149 23.99 1.86 -0.89
CA GLN A 149 24.80 2.14 -2.09
C GLN A 149 26.03 3.04 -1.84
N GLY A 150 26.24 3.50 -0.60
CA GLY A 150 27.31 4.44 -0.24
C GLY A 150 28.61 3.81 0.28
N LYS A 151 28.83 2.50 0.15
CA LYS A 151 30.05 1.81 0.63
C LYS A 151 30.75 1.01 -0.44
#